data_AF-A0A7X5ZSV5-F1
#
_entry.id   AF-A0A7X5ZSV5-F1
#
_cell.length_a   1.000
_cell.length_b   1.000
_cell.length_c   1.000
_cell.angle_alpha   90.00
_cell.angle_beta   90.00
_cell.angle_gamma   90.00
#
_symmetry.space_group_name_H-M   'P 1'
#
loop_
_entity.id
_entity.type
_entity.pdbx_description
1 polymer ?
#
loop_
_entity_poly.entity_id
_entity_poly.type
_entity_poly.pdbx_seq_one_letter_code
_entity_poly.pdbx_strand_id
1 'polypeptide(L)'
;MGLFGPRRDPGDLRQLQIAVHELGHAWVWKAHGLIIRGIEHTGSDGTCHVRHYSDTESLRAYAIGLWAGFEAEDQWLRANGLGRARRSTSSYDIRQFRRTNRELGPHSLSEAKARSLARRTVHRHWNAIEAAAPRLITKGRLSL
;
A
#
# COMPACT_ATOMS: atom_id res chain seq x y z
N MET A 1 11.06 25.76 -18.97
CA MET A 1 11.48 24.38 -18.67
C MET A 1 10.52 23.83 -17.62
N GLY A 2 9.75 22.75 -17.77
CA GLY A 2 9.76 21.70 -18.80
C GLY A 2 8.34 21.18 -19.09
N LEU A 3 8.12 20.80 -20.35
CA LEU A 3 6.82 20.53 -20.97
C LEU A 3 6.36 19.06 -20.91
N PHE A 4 6.99 18.21 -20.10
CA PHE A 4 6.69 16.75 -20.07
C PHE A 4 6.79 16.14 -18.66
N GLY A 5 6.23 16.80 -17.65
CA GLY A 5 6.02 16.16 -16.35
C GLY A 5 4.90 15.11 -16.43
N PRO A 6 4.92 14.04 -15.62
CA PRO A 6 3.80 13.11 -15.54
C PRO A 6 2.52 13.86 -15.22
N ARG A 7 1.44 13.56 -15.97
CA ARG A 7 0.11 14.14 -15.71
C ARG A 7 -0.34 13.71 -14.32
N ARG A 8 -0.34 14.64 -13.37
CA ARG A 8 -0.78 14.46 -11.98
C ARG A 8 -2.08 15.22 -11.78
N ASP A 9 -3.14 14.48 -11.57
CA ASP A 9 -4.49 15.00 -11.47
C ASP A 9 -5.17 14.40 -10.23
N PRO A 10 -5.28 15.16 -9.12
CA PRO A 10 -5.90 14.64 -7.90
C PRO A 10 -7.42 14.41 -8.04
N GLY A 11 -8.05 14.84 -9.15
CA GLY A 11 -9.42 14.47 -9.51
C GLY A 11 -9.53 13.19 -10.33
N ASP A 12 -8.42 12.63 -10.80
CA ASP A 12 -8.41 11.36 -11.54
C ASP A 12 -8.56 10.18 -10.57
N LEU A 13 -9.69 9.48 -10.70
CA LEU A 13 -10.04 8.32 -9.87
C LEU A 13 -8.98 7.21 -9.93
N ARG A 14 -8.34 7.00 -11.09
CA ARG A 14 -7.28 6.00 -11.22
C ARG A 14 -6.04 6.42 -10.45
N GLN A 15 -5.70 7.71 -10.46
CA GLN A 15 -4.55 8.21 -9.70
C GLN A 15 -4.79 8.13 -8.19
N LEU A 16 -6.01 8.43 -7.76
CA LEU A 16 -6.44 8.25 -6.37
C LEU A 16 -6.39 6.80 -5.93
N GLN A 17 -6.87 5.87 -6.75
CA GLN A 17 -6.77 4.43 -6.49
C GLN A 17 -5.32 4.01 -6.25
N ILE A 18 -4.39 4.39 -7.13
CA ILE A 18 -2.96 4.11 -6.99
C ILE A 18 -2.40 4.77 -5.72
N ALA A 19 -2.70 6.04 -5.47
CA ALA A 19 -2.19 6.75 -4.30
C ALA A 19 -2.66 6.10 -2.99
N VAL A 20 -3.94 5.70 -2.90
CA VAL A 20 -4.49 4.99 -1.74
C VAL A 20 -3.84 3.62 -1.57
N HIS A 21 -3.56 2.91 -2.66
CA HIS A 21 -2.84 1.63 -2.64
C HIS A 21 -1.46 1.79 -1.99
N GLU A 22 -0.65 2.74 -2.45
CA GLU A 22 0.69 2.98 -1.90
C GLU A 22 0.65 3.49 -0.45
N LEU A 23 -0.31 4.34 -0.11
CA LEU A 23 -0.49 4.82 1.27
C LEU A 23 -0.94 3.70 2.20
N GLY A 24 -1.72 2.73 1.71
CA GLY A 24 -2.08 1.51 2.43
C GLY A 24 -0.84 0.75 2.90
N HIS A 25 0.09 0.47 1.98
CA HIS A 25 1.39 -0.12 2.31
C HIS A 25 2.12 0.67 3.38
N ALA A 26 2.28 1.98 3.15
CA ALA A 26 3.08 2.84 4.00
C ALA A 26 2.56 2.89 5.45
N TRP A 27 1.25 3.07 5.64
CA TRP A 27 0.65 3.14 6.96
C TRP A 27 0.70 1.80 7.69
N VAL A 28 0.46 0.68 7.00
CA VAL A 28 0.53 -0.64 7.63
C VAL A 28 1.96 -0.98 8.02
N TRP A 29 2.93 -0.81 7.13
CA TRP A 29 4.33 -1.06 7.45
C TRP A 29 4.82 -0.17 8.60
N LYS A 30 4.49 1.13 8.60
CA LYS A 30 4.82 2.04 9.72
C LYS A 30 4.19 1.61 11.03
N ALA A 31 2.90 1.25 11.03
CA ALA A 31 2.20 0.80 12.24
C ALA A 31 2.75 -0.53 12.80
N HIS A 32 3.44 -1.31 11.98
CA HIS A 32 4.12 -2.54 12.36
C HIS A 32 5.64 -2.36 12.55
N GLY A 33 6.10 -1.12 12.76
CA GLY A 33 7.48 -0.82 13.18
C GLY A 33 8.51 -0.75 12.05
N LEU A 34 8.09 -0.84 10.78
CA LEU A 34 9.00 -0.69 9.65
C LEU A 34 9.23 0.79 9.30
N ILE A 35 10.38 1.07 8.67
CA ILE A 35 10.79 2.43 8.30
C ILE A 35 10.38 2.70 6.85
N ILE A 36 9.49 3.68 6.65
CA ILE A 36 9.14 4.18 5.32
C ILE A 36 10.22 5.16 4.86
N ARG A 37 10.85 4.85 3.71
CA ARG A 37 11.89 5.70 3.11
C ARG A 37 11.31 6.76 2.20
N GLY A 38 10.17 6.48 1.60
CA GLY A 38 9.48 7.40 0.71
C GLY A 38 8.28 6.72 0.06
N ILE A 39 7.33 7.53 -0.39
CA ILE A 39 6.17 7.10 -1.16
C ILE A 39 6.17 7.96 -2.41
N GLU A 40 6.13 7.34 -3.58
CA GLU A 40 6.22 8.02 -4.87
C GLU A 40 4.98 7.76 -5.72
N HIS A 41 4.63 8.74 -6.55
CA HIS A 41 3.53 8.66 -7.50
C HIS A 41 3.92 9.35 -8.82
N THR A 42 3.79 8.61 -9.91
CA THR A 42 4.22 9.03 -11.26
C THR A 42 3.05 9.32 -12.19
N GLY A 43 1.83 9.44 -11.66
CA GLY A 43 0.60 9.59 -12.45
C GLY A 43 0.01 8.25 -12.85
N SER A 44 0.80 7.38 -13.50
CA SER A 44 0.34 6.06 -13.95
C SER A 44 0.73 4.90 -13.04
N ASP A 45 1.63 5.14 -12.08
CA ASP A 45 2.17 4.13 -11.17
C ASP A 45 2.51 4.74 -9.80
N GLY A 46 2.75 3.89 -8.81
CA GLY A 46 3.08 4.24 -7.45
C GLY A 46 4.12 3.30 -6.86
N THR A 47 4.88 3.76 -5.87
CA THR A 47 5.80 2.89 -5.13
C THR A 47 5.99 3.38 -3.71
N CYS A 48 5.81 2.48 -2.74
CA CYS A 48 6.19 2.69 -1.35
C CYS A 48 7.53 2.01 -1.04
N HIS A 49 8.56 2.82 -0.77
CA HIS A 49 9.88 2.33 -0.37
C HIS A 49 9.89 2.08 1.14
N VAL A 50 10.10 0.82 1.53
CA VAL A 50 10.20 0.41 2.93
C VAL A 50 11.54 -0.25 3.21
N ARG A 51 12.08 -0.01 4.40
CA ARG A 51 13.20 -0.79 4.93
C ARG A 51 12.69 -1.85 5.89
N HIS A 52 13.02 -3.09 5.59
CA HIS A 52 12.81 -4.25 6.45
C HIS A 52 14.13 -5.03 6.60
N TYR A 53 14.16 -5.94 7.57
CA TYR A 53 15.30 -6.78 7.90
C TYR A 53 14.92 -8.26 7.79
N SER A 54 15.89 -9.15 7.95
CA SER A 54 15.70 -10.60 7.84
C SER A 54 15.21 -11.26 9.13
N ASP A 55 15.02 -10.51 10.20
CA ASP A 55 14.45 -11.05 11.43
C ASP A 55 12.94 -11.34 11.27
N THR A 56 12.44 -12.26 12.09
CA THR A 56 11.06 -12.76 12.00
C THR A 56 10.02 -11.65 12.18
N GLU A 57 10.25 -10.69 13.06
CA GLU A 57 9.29 -9.61 13.32
C GLU A 57 9.18 -8.70 12.09
N SER A 58 10.32 -8.29 11.54
CA SER A 58 10.37 -7.45 10.35
C SER A 58 9.78 -8.14 9.12
N LEU A 59 10.09 -9.42 8.90
CA LEU A 59 9.48 -10.20 7.81
C LEU A 59 7.97 -10.36 7.97
N ARG A 60 7.49 -10.54 9.22
CA ARG A 60 6.06 -10.65 9.51
C ARG A 60 5.34 -9.33 9.27
N ALA A 61 5.91 -8.21 9.72
CA ALA A 61 5.42 -6.87 9.44
C ALA A 61 5.36 -6.61 7.93
N TYR A 62 6.41 -6.98 7.21
CA TYR A 62 6.49 -6.84 5.76
C TYR A 62 5.39 -7.66 5.05
N ALA A 63 5.22 -8.93 5.44
CA ALA A 63 4.20 -9.83 4.90
C ALA A 63 2.76 -9.33 5.12
N ILE A 64 2.48 -8.70 6.27
CA ILE A 64 1.18 -8.07 6.54
C ILE A 64 0.97 -6.89 5.60
N GLY A 65 1.96 -5.99 5.51
CA GLY A 65 1.81 -4.78 4.70
C GLY A 65 1.75 -5.06 3.19
N LEU A 66 2.25 -6.19 2.68
CA LEU A 66 2.03 -6.59 1.28
C LEU A 66 0.56 -6.79 0.91
N TRP A 67 -0.33 -7.01 1.87
CA TRP A 67 -1.78 -7.03 1.62
C TRP A 67 -2.46 -5.66 1.78
N ALA A 68 -1.75 -4.66 2.31
CA ALA A 68 -2.35 -3.40 2.69
C ALA A 68 -2.79 -2.55 1.49
N GLY A 69 -2.02 -2.54 0.40
CA GLY A 69 -2.42 -1.86 -0.84
C GLY A 69 -3.75 -2.40 -1.37
N PHE A 70 -3.88 -3.72 -1.46
CA PHE A 70 -5.14 -4.38 -1.84
C PHE A 70 -6.32 -4.01 -0.93
N GLU A 71 -6.15 -4.06 0.40
CA GLU A 71 -7.24 -3.79 1.34
C GLU A 71 -7.63 -2.29 1.36
N ALA A 72 -6.65 -1.39 1.20
CA ALA A 72 -6.90 0.05 1.07
C ALA A 72 -7.63 0.37 -0.24
N GLU A 73 -7.21 -0.24 -1.33
CA GLU A 73 -7.87 -0.14 -2.63
C GLU A 73 -9.32 -0.67 -2.58
N ASP A 74 -9.55 -1.85 -1.97
CA ASP A 74 -10.90 -2.42 -1.83
C ASP A 74 -11.81 -1.51 -1.00
N GLN A 75 -11.30 -0.97 0.10
CA GLN A 75 -12.05 -0.03 0.93
C GLN A 75 -12.40 1.25 0.15
N TRP A 76 -11.45 1.80 -0.61
CA TRP A 76 -11.67 3.00 -1.42
C TRP A 76 -12.70 2.78 -2.52
N LEU A 77 -12.56 1.69 -3.30
CA LEU A 77 -13.47 1.37 -4.41
C LEU A 77 -14.90 1.18 -3.89
N ARG A 78 -15.07 0.51 -2.74
CA ARG A 78 -16.38 0.32 -2.12
C ARG A 78 -16.98 1.63 -1.61
N ALA A 79 -16.18 2.48 -0.98
CA ALA A 79 -16.64 3.78 -0.48
C ALA A 79 -17.10 4.72 -1.61
N ASN A 80 -16.51 4.57 -2.81
CA ASN A 80 -16.82 5.39 -3.99
C ASN A 80 -17.80 4.73 -4.97
N GLY A 81 -18.39 3.57 -4.63
CA GLY A 81 -19.33 2.87 -5.51
C GLY A 81 -18.72 2.30 -6.79
N LEU A 82 -17.40 2.11 -6.84
CA LEU A 82 -16.63 1.64 -7.99
C LEU A 82 -16.41 0.11 -8.02
N GLY A 83 -17.02 -0.61 -7.08
CA GLY A 83 -16.95 -2.07 -6.97
C GLY A 83 -15.94 -2.54 -5.92
N ARG A 84 -15.10 -3.52 -6.29
CA ARG A 84 -14.14 -4.18 -5.39
C ARG A 84 -12.77 -4.31 -6.05
N ALA A 85 -11.72 -4.37 -5.22
CA ALA A 85 -10.36 -4.56 -5.72
C ALA A 85 -10.21 -5.93 -6.40
N ARG A 86 -9.45 -5.96 -7.51
CA ARG A 86 -9.15 -7.19 -8.24
C ARG A 86 -7.76 -7.65 -7.86
N ARG A 87 -7.58 -8.94 -7.56
CA ARG A 87 -6.25 -9.49 -7.21
C ARG A 87 -5.17 -9.25 -8.26
N SER A 88 -5.55 -9.03 -9.52
CA SER A 88 -4.63 -8.71 -10.61
C SER A 88 -3.90 -7.38 -10.40
N THR A 89 -4.52 -6.39 -9.74
CA THR A 89 -3.90 -5.07 -9.47
C THR A 89 -2.77 -5.18 -8.45
N SER A 90 -2.85 -6.12 -7.50
CA SER A 90 -1.82 -6.40 -6.49
C SER A 90 -1.02 -7.68 -6.78
N SER A 91 -0.91 -8.08 -8.05
CA SER A 91 -0.29 -9.38 -8.40
C SER A 91 1.18 -9.46 -7.96
N TYR A 92 1.89 -8.34 -7.99
CA TYR A 92 3.27 -8.24 -7.51
C TYR A 92 3.35 -8.47 -6.00
N ASP A 93 2.52 -7.79 -5.21
CA ASP A 93 2.54 -7.91 -3.75
C ASP A 93 2.13 -9.30 -3.28
N ILE A 94 1.18 -9.93 -3.99
CA ILE A 94 0.79 -11.32 -3.72
C ILE A 94 1.97 -12.27 -3.98
N ARG A 95 2.75 -12.06 -5.04
CA ARG A 95 3.96 -12.86 -5.30
C ARG A 95 5.01 -12.62 -4.22
N GLN A 96 5.26 -11.37 -3.84
CA GLN A 96 6.19 -11.04 -2.75
C GLN A 96 5.73 -11.63 -1.42
N PHE A 97 4.43 -11.59 -1.12
CA PHE A 97 3.86 -12.17 0.09
C PHE A 97 4.17 -13.66 0.15
N ARG A 98 3.91 -14.41 -0.92
CA ARG A 98 4.25 -15.85 -0.99
C ARG A 98 5.74 -16.11 -0.82
N ARG A 99 6.61 -15.21 -1.27
CA ARG A 99 8.06 -15.32 -1.06
C ARG A 99 8.42 -15.07 0.40
N THR A 100 8.10 -13.90 0.95
CA THR A 100 8.35 -13.54 2.35
C THR A 100 7.74 -14.55 3.32
N ASN A 101 6.54 -15.06 3.01
CA ASN A 101 5.87 -16.03 3.86
C ASN A 101 6.54 -17.40 3.87
N ARG A 102 7.26 -17.78 2.79
CA ARG A 102 8.14 -18.96 2.81
C ARG A 102 9.38 -18.71 3.65
N GLU A 103 9.96 -17.51 3.59
CA GLU A 103 11.11 -17.11 4.41
C GLU A 103 10.78 -17.11 5.91
N LEU A 104 9.51 -16.84 6.29
CA LEU A 104 9.03 -16.94 7.67
C LEU A 104 8.99 -18.38 8.24
N GLY A 105 9.01 -19.41 7.40
CA GLY A 105 8.98 -20.82 7.80
C GLY A 105 7.87 -21.15 8.83
N PRO A 106 8.22 -21.61 10.05
CA PRO A 106 7.23 -21.96 11.08
C PRO A 106 6.40 -20.76 11.57
N HIS A 107 6.83 -19.53 11.28
CA HIS A 107 6.12 -18.29 11.63
C HIS A 107 5.28 -17.73 10.48
N SER A 108 5.09 -18.50 9.41
CA SER A 108 4.27 -18.10 8.26
C SER A 108 2.83 -17.76 8.64
N LEU A 109 2.26 -16.80 7.92
CA LEU A 109 0.88 -16.36 8.04
C LEU A 109 0.03 -17.00 6.94
N SER A 110 -1.19 -17.42 7.30
CA SER A 110 -2.20 -17.68 6.27
C SER A 110 -2.58 -16.37 5.57
N GLU A 111 -2.98 -16.44 4.30
CA GLU A 111 -3.44 -15.27 3.56
C GLU A 111 -4.58 -14.55 4.31
N ALA A 112 -5.56 -15.31 4.79
CA ALA A 112 -6.70 -14.76 5.53
C ALA A 112 -6.25 -13.99 6.79
N LYS A 113 -5.23 -14.48 7.50
CA LYS A 113 -4.70 -13.80 8.69
C LYS A 113 -3.96 -12.52 8.32
N ALA A 114 -3.10 -12.57 7.30
CA ALA A 114 -2.35 -11.41 6.83
C ALA A 114 -3.30 -10.29 6.35
N ARG A 115 -4.29 -10.64 5.52
CA ARG A 115 -5.33 -9.72 5.06
C ARG A 115 -6.16 -9.14 6.20
N SER A 116 -6.58 -9.96 7.16
CA SER A 116 -7.34 -9.50 8.32
C SER A 116 -6.55 -8.51 9.19
N LEU A 117 -5.24 -8.72 9.34
CA LEU A 117 -4.34 -7.78 10.01
C LEU A 117 -4.20 -6.48 9.22
N ALA A 118 -3.88 -6.57 7.93
CA ALA A 118 -3.73 -5.42 7.04
C ALA A 118 -4.99 -4.56 7.03
N ARG A 119 -6.16 -5.17 6.79
CA ARG A 119 -7.46 -4.49 6.75
C ARG A 119 -7.79 -3.75 8.04
N ARG A 120 -7.52 -4.36 9.21
CA ARG A 120 -7.77 -3.69 10.50
C ARG A 120 -6.89 -2.47 10.66
N THR A 121 -5.63 -2.55 10.25
CA THR A 121 -4.71 -1.41 10.31
C THR A 121 -5.06 -0.32 9.30
N VAL A 122 -5.40 -0.69 8.06
CA VAL A 122 -5.92 0.24 7.04
C VAL A 122 -7.15 0.98 7.57
N HIS A 123 -8.12 0.26 8.12
CA HIS A 123 -9.34 0.85 8.66
C HIS A 123 -9.05 1.85 9.79
N ARG A 124 -8.14 1.51 10.70
CA ARG A 124 -7.71 2.40 11.79
C ARG A 124 -7.10 3.70 11.29
N HIS A 125 -6.37 3.65 10.17
CA HIS A 125 -5.67 4.80 9.60
C HIS A 125 -6.39 5.41 8.38
N TRP A 126 -7.65 5.04 8.15
CA TRP A 126 -8.36 5.37 6.90
C TRP A 126 -8.39 6.87 6.61
N ASN A 127 -8.80 7.68 7.58
CA ASN A 127 -8.89 9.14 7.40
C ASN A 127 -7.54 9.76 7.02
N ALA A 128 -6.43 9.23 7.54
CA ALA A 128 -5.09 9.71 7.23
C ALA A 128 -4.64 9.29 5.83
N ILE A 129 -5.00 8.07 5.40
CA ILE A 129 -4.77 7.57 4.03
C ILE A 129 -5.54 8.45 3.03
N GLU A 130 -6.83 8.62 3.26
CA GLU A 130 -7.72 9.37 2.37
C GLU A 130 -7.29 10.84 2.23
N ALA A 131 -6.97 11.50 3.34
CA ALA A 131 -6.47 12.89 3.31
C ALA A 131 -5.08 13.03 2.66
N ALA A 132 -4.25 11.99 2.69
CA ALA A 132 -2.92 12.01 2.10
C ALA A 132 -2.91 11.71 0.59
N ALA A 133 -3.91 10.99 0.07
CA ALA A 133 -3.92 10.55 -1.33
C ALA A 133 -3.87 11.70 -2.35
N PRO A 134 -4.71 12.75 -2.28
CA PRO A 134 -4.60 13.90 -3.19
C PRO A 134 -3.23 14.59 -3.08
N ARG A 135 -2.69 14.69 -1.87
CA ARG A 135 -1.38 15.32 -1.62
C ARG A 135 -0.24 14.54 -2.25
N LEU A 136 -0.31 13.20 -2.21
CA LEU A 136 0.66 12.33 -2.85
C LEU A 136 0.66 12.54 -4.37
N ILE A 137 -0.53 12.62 -4.99
CA ILE A 137 -0.67 12.87 -6.43
C ILE A 137 -0.07 14.23 -6.79
N THR A 138 -0.48 15.30 -6.11
CA THR A 138 -0.02 16.66 -6.42
C THR A 138 1.49 16.81 -6.27
N LYS A 139 2.06 16.28 -5.18
CA LYS A 139 3.50 16.43 -4.90
C LYS A 139 4.36 15.40 -5.63
N GLY A 140 3.76 14.29 -6.05
CA GLY A 140 4.46 13.12 -6.61
C GLY A 140 5.29 12.32 -5.61
N ARG A 141 5.44 12.82 -4.38
CA ARG A 141 6.18 12.14 -3.31
C ARG A 141 5.71 12.58 -1.93
N LEU A 142 5.75 11.67 -0.96
CA LEU A 142 5.54 11.94 0.46
C LEU A 142 6.51 11.15 1.34
N SER A 143 6.67 11.62 2.57
CA SER A 143 7.29 10.91 3.70
C SER A 143 6.28 10.78 4.84
N LEU A 144 6.42 9.73 5.64
CA LEU A 144 5.60 9.47 6.84
C LEU A 144 6.46 9.43 8.09
#